data_AF-A0A933IT60-F1
#
_entry.id   AF-A0A933IT60-F1
#
_cell.length_a   1.000
_cell.length_b   1.000
_cell.length_c   1.000
_cell.angle_alpha   90.00
_cell.angle_beta   90.00
_cell.angle_gamma   90.00
#
_symmetry.space_group_name_H-M   'P 1'
#
loop_
_entity.id
_entity.type
_entity.pdbx_description
1 polymer ?
#
loop_
_entity_poly.entity_id
_entity_poly.type
_entity_poly.pdbx_seq_one_letter_code
_entity_poly.pdbx_strand_id
1 'polypeptide(L)'
;MANDKIHIDILTLDSVQCAACGYMTEAIAALPEDVQRMIEYKEWSIKNKDGIGKFLELKGKVLPSICIQRDVVFESIIPQYEELIDAMAKRAPSKEMSDRLKSLRNTGFDFDKIQENLAKAGAGLHTKAI
;
A
#
# COMPACT_ATOMS: atom_id res chain seq x y z
N MET A 1 14.19 14.53 15.64
CA MET A 1 13.39 14.80 14.41
C MET A 1 12.33 13.71 14.38
N ALA A 2 11.11 14.04 14.80
CA ALA A 2 10.09 13.03 15.09
C ALA A 2 9.64 12.38 13.77
N ASN A 3 9.68 11.05 13.75
CA ASN A 3 9.34 10.24 12.59
C ASN A 3 7.80 10.15 12.49
N ASP A 4 7.14 11.25 12.11
CA ASP A 4 5.70 11.33 11.83
C ASP A 4 5.36 10.63 10.50
N LYS A 5 5.75 9.36 10.36
CA LYS A 5 5.40 8.51 9.23
C LYS A 5 4.64 7.30 9.71
N ILE A 6 3.69 6.85 8.90
CA ILE A 6 2.95 5.62 9.17
C ILE A 6 3.80 4.45 8.68
N HIS A 7 4.18 3.56 9.60
CA HIS A 7 4.93 2.36 9.25
C HIS A 7 3.99 1.28 8.75
N ILE A 8 4.34 0.69 7.61
CA ILE A 8 3.57 -0.38 6.97
C ILE A 8 4.49 -1.56 6.68
N ASP A 9 4.17 -2.73 7.23
CA ASP A 9 4.92 -3.96 7.02
C ASP A 9 4.10 -4.90 6.15
N ILE A 10 4.63 -5.30 5.00
CA ILE A 10 3.97 -6.23 4.08
C ILE A 10 4.63 -7.59 4.27
N LEU A 11 3.90 -8.53 4.84
CA LEU A 11 4.35 -9.90 5.07
C LEU A 11 4.00 -10.74 3.84
N THR A 12 5.02 -11.24 3.15
CA THR A 12 4.86 -12.01 1.90
C THR A 12 5.63 -13.32 1.96
N LEU A 13 5.27 -14.26 1.08
CA LEU A 13 6.14 -15.39 0.77
C LEU A 13 7.20 -14.97 -0.26
N ASP A 14 6.74 -14.45 -1.40
CA ASP A 14 7.58 -14.03 -2.52
C ASP A 14 6.79 -13.06 -3.42
N SER A 15 7.12 -11.76 -3.42
CA SER A 15 6.44 -10.78 -4.30
C SER A 15 6.72 -10.96 -5.79
N VAL A 16 7.80 -11.67 -6.17
CA VAL A 16 8.20 -11.85 -7.57
C VAL A 16 7.49 -13.06 -8.17
N GLN A 17 7.33 -14.14 -7.40
CA GLN A 17 6.78 -15.40 -7.89
C GLN A 17 5.31 -15.63 -7.50
N CYS A 18 4.83 -15.00 -6.42
CA CYS A 18 3.44 -15.13 -5.99
C CYS A 18 2.63 -13.91 -6.45
N ALA A 19 1.71 -14.11 -7.40
CA ALA A 19 0.87 -13.04 -7.94
C ALA A 19 0.11 -12.26 -6.85
N ALA A 20 -0.48 -12.95 -5.87
CA ALA A 20 -1.19 -12.30 -4.77
C ALA A 20 -0.26 -11.44 -3.89
N CYS A 21 0.98 -11.88 -3.65
CA CYS A 21 1.98 -11.09 -2.92
C CYS A 21 2.38 -9.85 -3.74
N GLY A 22 2.59 -10.02 -5.05
CA GLY A 22 2.90 -8.93 -5.97
C GLY A 22 1.82 -7.85 -5.95
N TYR A 23 0.56 -8.22 -6.16
CA TYR A 23 -0.57 -7.28 -6.13
C TYR A 23 -0.69 -6.52 -4.82
N MET A 24 -0.40 -7.17 -3.69
CA MET A 24 -0.47 -6.53 -2.38
C MET A 24 0.65 -5.48 -2.20
N THR A 25 1.86 -5.77 -2.66
CA THR A 25 2.97 -4.80 -2.66
C THR A 25 2.70 -3.66 -3.65
N GLU A 26 2.19 -3.97 -4.84
CA GLU A 26 1.83 -3.00 -5.86
C GLU A 26 0.71 -2.06 -5.41
N ALA A 27 -0.28 -2.54 -4.66
CA ALA A 27 -1.35 -1.70 -4.11
C ALA A 27 -0.80 -0.59 -3.19
N ILE A 28 0.28 -0.86 -2.46
CA ILE A 28 0.97 0.14 -1.63
C ILE A 28 1.88 1.02 -2.48
N ALA A 29 2.60 0.45 -3.44
CA ALA A 29 3.47 1.21 -4.34
C ALA A 29 2.70 2.19 -5.25
N ALA A 30 1.47 1.84 -5.63
CA ALA A 30 0.59 2.65 -6.48
C ALA A 30 -0.08 3.83 -5.74
N LEU A 31 0.13 3.96 -4.42
CA LEU A 31 -0.32 5.13 -3.68
C LEU A 31 0.32 6.42 -4.26
N PRO A 32 -0.41 7.54 -4.31
CA PRO A 32 0.10 8.79 -4.85
C PRO A 32 1.27 9.32 -4.02
N GLU A 33 2.15 10.10 -4.65
CA GLU A 33 3.38 10.61 -4.02
C GLU A 33 3.14 11.34 -2.69
N ASP A 34 2.04 12.07 -2.56
CA ASP A 34 1.67 12.74 -1.31
C ASP A 34 1.48 11.74 -0.16
N VAL A 35 0.86 10.59 -0.43
CA VAL A 35 0.69 9.51 0.56
C VAL A 35 2.02 8.80 0.79
N GLN A 36 2.78 8.52 -0.28
CA GLN A 36 4.11 7.91 -0.19
C GLN A 36 5.06 8.70 0.73
N ARG A 37 4.99 10.03 0.74
CA ARG A 37 5.80 10.88 1.62
C ARG A 37 5.43 10.76 3.10
N MET A 38 4.19 10.35 3.39
CA MET A 38 3.66 10.19 4.75
C MET A 38 3.80 8.76 5.29
N ILE A 39 4.12 7.79 4.44
CA ILE A 39 4.30 6.39 4.84
C ILE A 39 5.74 5.95 4.73
N GLU A 40 6.05 4.89 5.45
CA GLU A 40 7.25 4.10 5.26
C GLU A 40 6.82 2.65 5.20
N TYR A 41 6.88 2.05 4.02
CA TYR A 41 6.52 0.65 3.84
C TYR A 41 7.74 -0.22 3.60
N LYS A 42 7.68 -1.46 4.09
CA LYS A 42 8.72 -2.46 3.87
C LYS A 42 8.11 -3.84 3.64
N GLU A 43 8.60 -4.52 2.62
CA GLU A 43 8.30 -5.93 2.39
C GLU A 43 9.19 -6.83 3.25
N TRP A 44 8.58 -7.84 3.86
CA TRP A 44 9.22 -8.90 4.61
C TRP A 44 8.84 -10.26 4.03
N SER A 45 9.75 -10.83 3.24
CA SER A 45 9.60 -12.19 2.73
C SER A 45 9.98 -13.21 3.80
N ILE A 46 9.07 -14.15 4.10
CA ILE A 46 9.32 -15.27 5.03
C ILE A 46 10.32 -16.31 4.51
N LYS A 47 10.88 -16.13 3.30
CA LYS A 47 12.04 -16.92 2.82
C LYS A 47 13.31 -16.58 3.59
N ASN A 48 13.38 -15.38 4.16
CA ASN A 48 14.52 -14.89 4.92
C ASN A 48 14.27 -15.01 6.43
N LYS A 49 15.33 -15.21 7.21
CA LYS A 49 15.24 -15.30 8.67
C LYS A 49 14.60 -14.04 9.29
N ASP A 50 14.93 -12.86 8.77
CA ASP A 50 14.34 -11.60 9.22
C ASP A 50 12.84 -11.53 8.97
N GLY A 51 12.37 -12.02 7.81
CA GLY A 51 10.94 -12.03 7.50
C GLY A 51 10.16 -13.03 8.34
N ILE A 52 10.75 -14.20 8.66
CA ILE A 52 10.17 -15.14 9.63
C ILE A 52 10.07 -14.48 11.02
N GLY A 53 11.15 -13.80 11.45
CA GLY A 53 11.16 -13.07 12.72
C GLY A 53 10.06 -12.01 12.77
N LYS A 54 9.89 -11.22 11.70
CA LYS A 54 8.82 -10.21 11.61
C LYS A 54 7.42 -10.80 11.53
N PHE A 55 7.23 -11.89 10.80
CA PHE A 55 5.95 -12.59 10.75
C PHE A 55 5.51 -13.07 12.14
N LEU A 56 6.44 -13.60 12.94
CA LEU A 56 6.19 -14.00 14.33
C LEU A 56 5.97 -12.79 15.26
N GLU A 57 6.79 -11.74 15.12
CA GLU A 57 6.67 -10.50 15.93
C GLU A 57 5.30 -9.84 15.74
N LEU A 58 4.84 -9.75 14.50
CA LEU A 58 3.56 -9.14 14.11
C LEU A 58 2.36 -10.09 14.25
N LYS A 59 2.58 -11.32 14.73
CA LYS A 59 1.55 -12.36 14.90
C LYS A 59 0.75 -12.63 13.63
N GLY A 60 1.42 -12.58 12.47
CA GLY A 60 0.81 -12.95 11.19
C GLY A 60 0.29 -14.38 11.23
N LYS A 61 -0.90 -14.62 10.67
CA LYS A 61 -1.49 -15.96 10.57
C LYS A 61 -1.52 -16.48 9.14
N VAL A 62 -1.74 -15.60 8.19
CA VAL A 62 -1.87 -15.92 6.77
C VAL A 62 -0.99 -15.00 5.91
N LEU A 63 -0.69 -15.42 4.69
CA LEU A 63 0.09 -14.66 3.73
C LEU A 63 -0.71 -14.49 2.42
N PRO A 64 -0.56 -13.36 1.71
CA PRO A 64 0.13 -12.15 2.15
C PRO A 64 -0.70 -11.37 3.18
N SER A 65 -0.04 -10.61 4.05
CA SER A 65 -0.71 -9.76 5.05
C SER A 65 -0.09 -8.37 5.12
N ILE A 66 -0.92 -7.34 5.31
CA ILE A 66 -0.47 -5.96 5.54
C ILE A 66 -0.67 -5.62 7.02
N CYS A 67 0.41 -5.16 7.64
CA CYS A 67 0.41 -4.62 8.99
C CYS A 67 0.64 -3.11 8.93
N ILE A 68 -0.15 -2.34 9.68
CA ILE A 68 -0.02 -0.89 9.78
C ILE A 68 0.23 -0.57 11.25
N GLN A 69 1.32 0.14 11.55
CA GLN A 69 1.72 0.50 12.92
C GLN A 69 1.82 -0.72 13.87
N ARG A 70 2.34 -1.85 13.35
CA ARG A 70 2.45 -3.16 14.02
C ARG A 70 1.14 -3.93 14.25
N ASP A 71 0.00 -3.41 13.79
CA ASP A 71 -1.27 -4.13 13.81
C ASP A 71 -1.53 -4.79 12.46
N VAL A 72 -1.87 -6.08 12.46
CA VAL A 72 -2.34 -6.78 11.26
C VAL A 72 -3.70 -6.21 10.86
N VAL A 73 -3.80 -5.67 9.65
CA VAL A 73 -5.03 -5.02 9.16
C VAL A 73 -5.71 -5.83 8.06
N PHE A 74 -4.92 -6.31 7.11
CA PHE A 74 -5.41 -7.08 5.97
C PHE A 74 -4.71 -8.43 5.94
N GLU A 75 -5.50 -9.50 5.90
CA GLU A 75 -5.05 -10.88 5.97
C GLU A 75 -5.57 -11.63 4.75
N SER A 76 -4.70 -11.97 3.80
CA SER A 76 -5.05 -12.68 2.56
C SER A 76 -6.13 -11.98 1.70
N ILE A 77 -6.32 -10.68 1.88
CA ILE A 77 -7.29 -9.85 1.15
C ILE A 77 -6.53 -8.63 0.61
N ILE A 78 -6.62 -8.39 -0.70
CA ILE A 78 -5.98 -7.25 -1.36
C ILE A 78 -6.90 -6.03 -1.16
N PRO A 79 -6.49 -5.02 -0.37
CA PRO A 79 -7.32 -3.86 -0.09
C PRO A 79 -7.48 -2.97 -1.31
N GLN A 80 -8.61 -2.27 -1.39
CA GLN A 80 -8.76 -1.16 -2.32
C GLN A 80 -8.07 0.11 -1.79
N TYR A 81 -7.83 1.08 -2.69
CA TYR A 81 -7.20 2.36 -2.35
C TYR A 81 -7.89 3.07 -1.17
N GLU A 82 -9.22 3.14 -1.20
CA GLU A 82 -10.03 3.81 -0.16
C GLU A 82 -9.91 3.12 1.20
N GLU A 83 -9.91 1.78 1.21
CA GLU A 83 -9.79 0.98 2.43
C GLU A 83 -8.40 1.12 3.06
N LEU A 84 -7.36 1.18 2.23
CA LEU A 84 -5.99 1.38 2.69
C LEU A 84 -5.84 2.77 3.33
N ILE A 85 -6.40 3.81 2.71
CA ILE A 85 -6.40 5.16 3.28
C ILE A 85 -7.18 5.21 4.59
N ASP A 86 -8.37 4.62 4.66
CA ASP A 86 -9.17 4.62 5.88
C ASP A 86 -8.45 3.89 7.03
N ALA A 87 -7.86 2.74 6.72
CA ALA A 87 -7.07 1.96 7.67
C ALA A 87 -5.85 2.73 8.20
N MET A 88 -5.18 3.49 7.34
CA MET A 88 -4.08 4.38 7.71
C MET A 88 -4.58 5.58 8.53
N ALA A 89 -5.66 6.24 8.09
CA ALA A 89 -6.22 7.41 8.77
C ALA A 89 -6.74 7.07 10.18
N LYS A 90 -7.24 5.85 10.38
CA LYS A 90 -7.65 5.33 11.70
C LYS A 90 -6.47 5.10 12.65
N ARG A 91 -5.29 4.79 12.11
CA ARG A 91 -4.06 4.46 12.86
C ARG A 91 -3.01 5.57 12.80
N ALA A 92 -3.37 6.72 12.25
CA ALA A 92 -2.47 7.85 12.12
C ALA A 92 -2.09 8.38 13.52
N PRO A 93 -0.81 8.74 13.74
CA PRO A 93 -0.33 9.25 15.03
C PRO A 93 -0.90 10.63 15.38
N SER A 94 -1.29 11.44 14.38
CA SER A 94 -1.82 12.78 14.58
C SER A 94 -3.14 13.00 13.84
N LYS A 95 -3.99 13.87 14.42
CA LYS A 95 -5.29 14.22 13.83
C LYS A 95 -5.13 14.93 12.49
N GLU A 96 -4.12 15.80 12.36
CA GLU A 96 -3.80 16.49 11.09
C GLU A 96 -3.46 15.51 9.97
N MET A 97 -2.73 14.43 10.27
CA MET A 97 -2.40 13.40 9.28
C MET A 97 -3.62 12.57 8.89
N SER A 98 -4.49 12.24 9.84
CA SER A 98 -5.77 11.58 9.56
C SER A 98 -6.66 12.43 8.65
N ASP A 99 -6.79 13.72 8.94
CA ASP A 99 -7.55 14.68 8.12
C ASP A 99 -6.93 14.83 6.71
N ARG A 100 -5.60 14.87 6.60
CA ARG A 100 -4.90 14.94 5.30
C ARG A 100 -5.10 13.68 4.45
N LEU A 101 -5.02 12.49 5.05
CA LEU A 101 -5.30 11.23 4.37
C LEU A 101 -6.75 11.15 3.88
N LYS A 102 -7.72 11.56 4.72
CA LYS A 102 -9.13 11.63 4.34
C LYS A 102 -9.40 12.66 3.23
N SER A 103 -8.68 13.78 3.24
CA SER A 103 -8.75 14.76 2.16
C SER A 103 -8.31 14.15 0.83
N LEU A 104 -7.19 13.41 0.82
CA LEU A 104 -6.65 12.76 -0.38
C LEU A 104 -7.58 11.68 -0.95
N ARG A 105 -8.33 10.97 -0.09
CA ARG A 105 -9.40 10.06 -0.52
C ARG A 105 -10.45 10.79 -1.38
N ASN A 106 -10.86 11.98 -0.98
CA ASN A 106 -11.90 12.75 -1.69
C ASN A 106 -11.38 13.44 -2.96
N THR A 107 -10.07 13.71 -3.05
CA THR A 107 -9.43 14.24 -4.27
C THR A 107 -9.19 13.16 -5.34
N GLY A 108 -9.49 11.90 -5.03
CA GLY A 108 -9.17 10.73 -5.86
C GLY A 108 -10.17 10.41 -6.96
N PHE A 109 -10.59 11.38 -7.78
CA PHE A 109 -10.93 11.19 -9.21
C PHE A 109 -11.21 12.55 -9.87
N ASP A 110 -10.17 13.33 -10.20
CA ASP A 110 -10.30 14.43 -11.15
C ASP A 110 -10.52 13.84 -12.55
N PHE A 111 -11.79 13.68 -12.96
CA PHE A 111 -12.16 13.27 -14.31
C PHE A 111 -11.52 14.15 -15.40
N ASP A 112 -11.16 15.39 -15.06
CA ASP A 112 -10.51 16.35 -15.96
C ASP A 112 -9.10 15.93 -16.39
N LYS A 113 -8.39 15.12 -15.58
CA LYS A 113 -6.99 14.72 -15.83
C LYS A 113 -6.83 13.31 -16.39
N ILE A 114 -7.93 12.66 -16.79
CA ILE A 114 -7.92 11.32 -17.38
C ILE A 114 -6.98 11.23 -18.59
N GLN A 115 -6.97 12.24 -19.46
CA GLN A 115 -6.13 12.24 -20.67
C GLN A 115 -4.63 12.29 -20.35
N GLU A 116 -4.21 13.11 -19.36
CA GLU A 116 -2.81 13.20 -18.95
C GLU A 116 -2.31 11.92 -18.27
N ASN A 117 -3.16 11.30 -17.45
CA ASN A 117 -2.81 10.06 -16.75
C ASN A 117 -2.78 8.86 -17.71
N LEU A 118 -3.68 8.80 -18.70
CA LEU A 118 -3.64 7.81 -19.79
C LEU A 118 -2.37 7.96 -20.64
N ALA A 119 -1.97 9.20 -20.95
CA ALA A 119 -0.75 9.49 -21.70
C ALA A 119 0.51 9.08 -20.92
N LYS A 120 0.56 9.35 -19.60
CA LYS A 120 1.65 8.88 -18.72
C LYS A 120 1.70 7.36 -18.58
N ALA A 121 0.54 6.70 -18.57
CA ALA A 121 0.45 5.24 -18.46
C ALA A 121 0.77 4.51 -19.78
N GLY A 122 0.94 5.20 -20.91
CA GLY A 122 1.23 4.60 -22.21
C GLY A 122 0.12 3.67 -22.72
N ALA A 123 -1.09 3.78 -22.18
CA ALA A 123 -2.21 2.93 -22.55
C ALA A 123 -2.70 3.31 -23.96
N GLY A 124 -2.49 2.41 -24.93
CA GLY A 124 -2.98 2.55 -26.30
C GLY A 124 -1.93 2.74 -27.39
N LEU A 125 -0.64 2.89 -27.05
CA LEU A 125 0.43 3.02 -28.07
C LEU A 125 0.77 1.69 -28.78
N HIS A 126 0.37 0.54 -28.21
CA HIS A 126 0.65 -0.79 -28.75
C HIS A 126 -0.56 -1.62 -29.13
N THR A 127 -1.78 -1.10 -29.00
CA THR A 127 -2.97 -1.79 -29.49
C THR A 127 -3.06 -1.55 -30.99
N LYS A 128 -2.30 -2.33 -31.77
CA LYS A 128 -2.54 -2.46 -33.20
C LYS A 128 -3.99 -2.89 -33.38
N ALA A 129 -4.83 -1.98 -33.87
CA ALA A 129 -6.06 -2.37 -34.54
C ALA A 129 -5.64 -3.24 -35.73
N ILE A 130 -6.02 -4.52 -35.67
CA ILE A 130 -6.05 -5.42 -36.82
C ILE A 130 -7.46 -5.31 -37.39
#